data_AF-A0A401NH55-F1
#
_entry.id   AF-A0A401NH55-F1
#
_cell.length_a   1.000
_cell.length_b   1.000
_cell.length_c   1.000
_cell.angle_alpha   90.00
_cell.angle_beta   90.00
_cell.angle_gamma   90.00
#
_symmetry.space_group_name_H-M   'P 1'
#
loop_
_entity.id
_entity.type
_entity.pdbx_description
1 polymer ?
#
loop_
_entity_poly.entity_id
_entity_poly.type
_entity_poly.pdbx_seq_one_letter_code
_entity_poly.pdbx_strand_id
1 'polypeptide(L)'
;MKLLCLLGLVSAVLAGPASQRFDGEKVFRLKPTSDRAVWFVKRLAAIAKVDLWRPDSIDQVAVNSDVDFRVGAQDIKKTQDLLEKSGLEYEVLIEDLQAMIEQQRDNKERSPTLHSYVKYNDMDTINTWMTNTVARHSNLMSLREIGTSYEGRPIHVIKIGKKTGQSKPAIFMDCGIHAREWISPAFCQWFVKEAVATYGSDPTITKVLDTMDFFVVPVINVDGYSFTWSNNRMWRKTRSKISGSNCRGVDPNRNWDAGWCTFSVGATVGKYAGDKVLRLKPENEEHLQYIRDVSHSAKVDFWKPHSVELVTTNRSVDFRVDADRALDIQAGLEKIGLKYDILIEDVQSLMEKQFDGNKMNSTGYNYEKYHRWDEINCWIAKITVENPTLISRFDIGRSYEGRHIYLLRVGKRTGHVKPAIFLDCGIHAREWISPAFCQWFVKEAVRSYGSDSAMTNLLNKLDFLVVPVINVDGYVYSWTKDRFWRKTRSRNPGSHCVGTDPNRNFDAKWCYPSAGGSDDWAYDLGIKYSFTFELRDTGKYGFLLPESQIRPTCEETMLAINYIATYVLNHPY
;
A
#
# COMPACT_ATOMS: atom_id res chain seq x y z
N MET A 1 -50.81 -15.38 54.89
CA MET A 1 -50.16 -16.68 55.16
C MET A 1 -50.46 -17.61 53.99
N LYS A 2 -49.40 -18.16 53.36
CA LYS A 2 -49.36 -19.30 52.39
C LYS A 2 -50.05 -19.05 51.04
N LEU A 3 -49.35 -18.68 49.95
CA LEU A 3 -48.31 -19.41 49.17
C LEU A 3 -48.89 -20.61 48.40
N LEU A 4 -49.11 -20.43 47.10
CA LEU A 4 -49.23 -21.48 46.08
C LEU A 4 -48.69 -20.93 44.76
N CYS A 5 -47.37 -20.99 44.61
CA CYS A 5 -46.68 -20.84 43.33
C CYS A 5 -46.57 -22.22 42.68
N LEU A 6 -47.22 -22.39 41.53
CA LEU A 6 -46.99 -23.52 40.64
C LEU A 6 -45.82 -23.19 39.71
N LEU A 7 -44.78 -24.02 39.80
CA LEU A 7 -43.57 -24.03 38.99
C LEU A 7 -43.91 -24.38 37.53
N GLY A 8 -43.63 -23.44 36.63
CA GLY A 8 -43.42 -23.69 35.20
C GLY A 8 -41.95 -23.40 34.87
N LEU A 9 -41.08 -24.38 35.02
CA LEU A 9 -39.69 -24.32 34.55
C LEU A 9 -39.68 -24.51 33.03
N VAL A 10 -39.54 -23.42 32.28
CA VAL A 10 -39.07 -23.48 30.89
C VAL A 10 -37.55 -23.39 30.92
N SER A 11 -36.89 -24.55 30.77
CA SER A 11 -35.46 -24.62 30.49
C SER A 11 -35.22 -24.09 29.08
N ALA A 12 -34.88 -22.81 28.95
CA ALA A 12 -34.30 -22.27 27.73
C ALA A 12 -32.85 -22.75 27.65
N VAL A 13 -32.61 -23.81 26.85
CA VAL A 13 -31.27 -24.14 26.39
C VAL A 13 -30.79 -22.96 25.56
N LEU A 14 -29.79 -22.23 26.07
CA LEU A 14 -29.07 -21.20 25.34
C LEU A 14 -28.32 -21.87 24.19
N ALA A 15 -28.96 -22.00 23.04
CA ALA A 15 -28.28 -22.31 21.79
C ALA A 15 -27.36 -21.12 21.47
N GLY A 16 -26.05 -21.33 21.53
CA GLY A 16 -25.07 -20.37 21.03
C GLY A 16 -25.31 -20.05 19.55
N PRO A 17 -24.78 -18.92 19.03
CA PRO A 17 -24.96 -18.57 17.63
C PRO A 17 -24.48 -19.72 16.74
N ALA A 18 -25.34 -20.18 15.83
CA ALA A 18 -25.02 -21.26 14.91
C ALA A 18 -23.74 -20.92 14.13
N SER A 19 -22.80 -21.86 14.07
CA SER A 19 -21.61 -21.73 13.22
C SER A 19 -22.06 -21.47 11.77
N GLN A 20 -21.40 -20.52 11.10
CA GLN A 20 -21.57 -20.29 9.68
C GLN A 20 -21.36 -21.61 8.92
N ARG A 21 -22.32 -21.95 8.06
CA ARG A 21 -22.24 -23.09 7.16
C ARG A 21 -21.82 -22.65 5.75
N PHE A 22 -21.26 -23.58 5.01
CA PHE A 22 -20.72 -23.39 3.66
C PHE A 22 -21.37 -24.38 2.67
N ASP A 23 -22.63 -24.76 2.92
CA ASP A 23 -23.33 -25.79 2.14
C ASP A 23 -23.36 -25.42 0.66
N GLY A 24 -22.90 -26.35 -0.17
CA GLY A 24 -22.84 -26.15 -1.63
C GLY A 24 -21.80 -25.13 -2.09
N GLU A 25 -20.94 -24.58 -1.24
CA GLU A 25 -19.78 -23.79 -1.69
C GLU A 25 -18.71 -24.70 -2.30
N LYS A 26 -18.07 -24.22 -3.38
CA LYS A 26 -17.07 -24.97 -4.15
C LYS A 26 -15.70 -24.32 -4.11
N VAL A 27 -14.64 -25.13 -4.25
CA VAL A 27 -13.28 -24.64 -4.50
C VAL A 27 -12.84 -25.08 -5.88
N PHE A 28 -12.41 -24.11 -6.68
CA PHE A 28 -11.94 -24.29 -8.04
C PHE A 28 -10.42 -24.15 -8.08
N ARG A 29 -9.77 -24.91 -8.97
CA ARG A 29 -8.38 -24.72 -9.39
C ARG A 29 -8.34 -24.33 -10.85
N LEU A 30 -7.52 -23.33 -11.16
CA LEU A 30 -7.18 -22.98 -12.53
C LEU A 30 -5.68 -22.76 -12.67
N LYS A 31 -5.19 -22.89 -13.90
CA LYS A 31 -3.78 -22.69 -14.24
C LYS A 31 -3.70 -21.79 -15.48
N PRO A 32 -3.55 -20.47 -15.31
CA PRO A 32 -3.61 -19.55 -16.42
C PRO A 32 -2.34 -19.72 -17.28
N THR A 33 -2.49 -20.05 -18.56
CA THR A 33 -1.36 -20.35 -19.46
C THR A 33 -0.89 -19.16 -20.30
N SER A 34 -1.49 -17.98 -20.11
CA SER A 34 -1.15 -16.73 -20.81
C SER A 34 -1.45 -15.50 -19.97
N ASP A 35 -0.91 -14.34 -20.35
CA ASP A 35 -1.19 -13.07 -19.67
C ASP A 35 -2.66 -12.68 -19.75
N ARG A 36 -3.35 -13.03 -20.85
CA ARG A 36 -4.80 -12.87 -21.00
C ARG A 36 -5.57 -13.73 -19.99
N ALA A 37 -5.11 -14.96 -19.77
CA ALA A 37 -5.67 -15.85 -18.76
C ALA A 37 -5.47 -15.30 -17.35
N VAL A 38 -4.26 -14.82 -17.03
CA VAL A 38 -3.95 -14.16 -15.75
C VAL A 38 -4.87 -12.95 -15.55
N TRP A 39 -5.02 -12.09 -16.55
CA TRP A 39 -5.92 -10.94 -16.51
C TRP A 39 -7.36 -11.36 -16.23
N PHE A 40 -7.86 -12.40 -16.91
CA PHE A 40 -9.22 -12.90 -16.70
C PHE A 40 -9.42 -13.37 -15.26
N VAL A 41 -8.47 -14.10 -14.70
CA VAL A 41 -8.52 -14.59 -13.31
C VAL A 41 -8.57 -13.42 -12.32
N LYS A 42 -7.73 -12.39 -12.53
CA LYS A 42 -7.76 -11.15 -11.75
C LYS A 42 -9.13 -10.46 -11.84
N ARG A 43 -9.75 -10.45 -13.02
CA ARG A 43 -11.10 -9.90 -13.24
C ARG A 43 -12.21 -10.75 -12.60
N LEU A 44 -12.12 -12.07 -12.69
CA LEU A 44 -13.07 -13.00 -12.08
C LEU A 44 -13.14 -12.78 -10.58
N ALA A 45 -11.98 -12.60 -9.93
CA ALA A 45 -11.91 -12.32 -8.50
C ALA A 45 -12.62 -11.02 -8.11
N ALA A 46 -12.53 -9.98 -8.93
CA ALA A 46 -13.22 -8.71 -8.71
C ALA A 46 -14.74 -8.80 -8.92
N ILE A 47 -15.20 -9.60 -9.90
CA ILE A 47 -16.62 -9.70 -10.30
C ILE A 47 -17.41 -10.69 -9.42
N ALA A 48 -16.78 -11.80 -9.05
CA ALA A 48 -17.41 -12.89 -8.31
C ALA A 48 -17.04 -12.90 -6.81
N LYS A 49 -16.26 -11.91 -6.34
CA LYS A 49 -15.81 -11.79 -4.93
C LYS A 49 -15.25 -13.11 -4.38
N VAL A 50 -14.39 -13.75 -5.17
CA VAL A 50 -13.85 -15.07 -4.82
C VAL A 50 -12.88 -14.98 -3.64
N ASP A 51 -12.88 -15.99 -2.77
CA ASP A 51 -11.93 -16.11 -1.66
C ASP A 51 -10.72 -16.94 -2.13
N LEU A 52 -9.61 -16.28 -2.43
CA LEU A 52 -8.37 -16.92 -2.87
C LEU A 52 -7.74 -17.74 -1.74
N TRP A 53 -7.35 -18.96 -2.08
CA TRP A 53 -6.63 -19.90 -1.22
C TRP A 53 -5.20 -20.08 -1.70
N ARG A 54 -4.98 -20.03 -3.01
CA ARG A 54 -3.66 -20.05 -3.62
C ARG A 54 -3.68 -19.20 -4.90
N PRO A 55 -2.68 -18.37 -5.16
CA PRO A 55 -1.74 -17.81 -4.20
C PRO A 55 -2.45 -16.93 -3.14
N ASP A 56 -1.72 -16.47 -2.11
CA ASP A 56 -2.27 -15.70 -0.98
C ASP A 56 -2.79 -14.31 -1.35
N SER A 57 -2.36 -13.78 -2.51
CA SER A 57 -2.87 -12.53 -3.08
C SER A 57 -3.14 -12.71 -4.56
N ILE A 58 -4.17 -12.01 -5.07
CA ILE A 58 -4.49 -12.01 -6.50
C ILE A 58 -3.32 -11.49 -7.36
N ASP A 59 -2.43 -10.71 -6.78
CA ASP A 59 -1.26 -10.09 -7.42
C ASP A 59 -0.19 -11.12 -7.76
N GLN A 60 -0.16 -12.20 -6.97
CA GLN A 60 0.80 -13.29 -7.13
C GLN A 60 0.35 -14.29 -8.20
N VAL A 61 -0.85 -14.13 -8.78
CA VAL A 61 -1.28 -14.94 -9.92
C VAL A 61 -0.41 -14.60 -11.12
N ALA A 62 0.28 -15.63 -11.61
CA ALA A 62 1.20 -15.54 -12.72
C ALA A 62 0.92 -16.66 -13.74
N VAL A 63 1.51 -16.54 -14.93
CA VAL A 63 1.41 -17.60 -15.93
C VAL A 63 1.94 -18.92 -15.34
N ASN A 64 1.17 -19.99 -15.50
CA ASN A 64 1.39 -21.33 -14.98
C ASN A 64 1.36 -21.48 -13.45
N SER A 65 0.94 -20.47 -12.69
CA SER A 65 0.71 -20.62 -11.23
C SER A 65 -0.59 -21.37 -10.96
N ASP A 66 -0.61 -22.27 -9.97
CA ASP A 66 -1.87 -22.85 -9.49
C ASP A 66 -2.68 -21.78 -8.77
N VAL A 67 -3.93 -21.58 -9.19
CA VAL A 67 -4.85 -20.64 -8.55
C VAL A 67 -6.05 -21.40 -7.99
N ASP A 68 -6.14 -21.45 -6.66
CA ASP A 68 -7.23 -22.08 -5.94
C ASP A 68 -8.11 -21.00 -5.30
N PHE A 69 -9.42 -21.06 -5.52
CA PHE A 69 -10.34 -20.08 -4.96
C PHE A 69 -11.69 -20.68 -4.63
N ARG A 70 -12.26 -20.24 -3.50
CA ARG A 70 -13.59 -20.60 -3.03
C ARG A 70 -14.63 -19.65 -3.61
N VAL A 71 -15.75 -20.22 -4.03
CA VAL A 71 -16.92 -19.52 -4.56
C VAL A 71 -18.14 -19.87 -3.71
N GLY A 72 -18.88 -18.84 -3.29
CA GLY A 72 -20.12 -19.02 -2.54
C GLY A 72 -21.21 -19.67 -3.38
N ALA A 73 -22.09 -20.46 -2.76
CA ALA A 73 -23.10 -21.27 -3.45
C ALA A 73 -23.95 -20.47 -4.46
N GLN A 74 -24.32 -19.24 -4.10
CA GLN A 74 -25.09 -18.32 -4.96
C GLN A 74 -24.35 -17.86 -6.23
N ASP A 75 -23.02 -17.87 -6.22
CA ASP A 75 -22.17 -17.35 -7.30
C ASP A 75 -21.56 -18.46 -8.18
N ILE A 76 -21.80 -19.74 -7.85
CA ILE A 76 -21.21 -20.88 -8.57
C ILE A 76 -21.60 -20.88 -10.04
N LYS A 77 -22.91 -20.81 -10.34
CA LYS A 77 -23.38 -20.89 -11.73
C LYS A 77 -22.80 -19.77 -12.58
N LYS A 78 -22.84 -18.54 -12.05
CA LYS A 78 -22.23 -17.37 -12.68
C LYS A 78 -20.72 -17.56 -12.91
N THR A 79 -20.01 -18.12 -11.93
CA THR A 79 -18.56 -18.34 -12.02
C THR A 79 -18.21 -19.39 -13.07
N GLN A 80 -18.95 -20.50 -13.12
CA GLN A 80 -18.77 -21.53 -14.14
C GLN A 80 -19.07 -20.99 -15.55
N ASP A 81 -20.17 -20.26 -15.72
CA ASP A 81 -20.51 -19.65 -17.01
C ASP A 81 -19.42 -18.66 -17.49
N LEU A 82 -18.79 -17.92 -16.57
CA LEU A 82 -17.68 -17.02 -16.89
C LEU A 82 -16.40 -17.81 -17.26
N LEU A 83 -16.08 -18.86 -16.52
CA LEU A 83 -14.93 -19.73 -16.79
C LEU A 83 -15.08 -20.42 -18.16
N GLU A 84 -16.26 -20.98 -18.45
CA GLU A 84 -16.57 -21.60 -19.74
C GLU A 84 -16.45 -20.62 -20.91
N LYS A 85 -17.00 -19.41 -20.78
CA LYS A 85 -16.89 -18.35 -21.81
C LYS A 85 -15.45 -17.88 -22.04
N SER A 86 -14.60 -17.98 -21.02
CA SER A 86 -13.19 -17.59 -21.13
C SER A 86 -12.34 -18.62 -21.88
N GLY A 87 -12.83 -19.85 -22.03
CA GLY A 87 -12.07 -20.97 -22.58
C GLY A 87 -10.95 -21.46 -21.66
N LEU A 88 -10.93 -21.04 -20.39
CA LEU A 88 -9.95 -21.52 -19.42
C LEU A 88 -10.34 -22.89 -18.88
N GLU A 89 -9.38 -23.82 -18.93
CA GLU A 89 -9.49 -25.08 -18.22
C GLU A 89 -9.48 -24.84 -16.70
N TYR A 90 -10.40 -25.50 -16.02
CA TYR A 90 -10.51 -25.47 -14.58
C TYR A 90 -10.89 -26.84 -14.03
N GLU A 91 -10.56 -27.07 -12.77
CA GLU A 91 -10.90 -28.25 -11.99
C GLU A 91 -11.73 -27.83 -10.78
N VAL A 92 -12.74 -28.62 -10.40
CA VAL A 92 -13.41 -28.47 -9.10
C VAL A 92 -12.67 -29.33 -8.09
N LEU A 93 -11.87 -28.70 -7.23
CA LEU A 93 -11.10 -29.39 -6.20
C LEU A 93 -11.97 -29.88 -5.05
N ILE A 94 -12.97 -29.09 -4.67
CA ILE A 94 -13.89 -29.38 -3.58
C ILE A 94 -15.31 -29.09 -4.06
N GLU A 95 -16.10 -30.15 -4.17
CA GLU A 95 -17.51 -30.08 -4.61
C GLU A 95 -18.46 -29.57 -3.53
N ASP A 96 -18.18 -29.89 -2.26
CA ASP A 96 -18.93 -29.39 -1.12
C ASP A 96 -17.97 -29.09 0.03
N LEU A 97 -17.74 -27.80 0.26
CA LEU A 97 -16.84 -27.33 1.30
C LEU A 97 -17.36 -27.66 2.71
N GLN A 98 -18.67 -27.63 2.92
CA GLN A 98 -19.26 -27.94 4.22
C GLN A 98 -19.08 -29.41 4.58
N ALA A 99 -19.28 -30.32 3.62
CA ALA A 99 -19.04 -31.75 3.82
C ALA A 99 -17.57 -32.03 4.18
N MET A 100 -16.63 -31.38 3.49
CA MET A 100 -15.20 -31.48 3.80
C MET A 100 -14.86 -30.95 5.21
N ILE A 101 -15.48 -29.84 5.63
CA ILE A 101 -15.31 -29.30 6.99
C ILE A 101 -15.84 -30.28 8.03
N GLU A 102 -17.00 -30.90 7.80
CA GLU A 102 -17.60 -31.85 8.74
C GLU A 102 -16.75 -33.13 8.88
N GLN A 103 -16.15 -33.61 7.80
CA GLN A 103 -15.18 -34.72 7.84
C GLN A 103 -13.96 -34.41 8.72
N GLN A 104 -13.51 -33.15 8.77
CA GLN A 104 -12.41 -32.74 9.66
C GLN A 104 -12.80 -32.72 11.14
N ARG A 105 -14.11 -32.67 11.47
CA ARG A 105 -14.61 -32.49 12.84
C ARG A 105 -15.00 -33.79 13.55
N ASP A 106 -15.11 -34.90 12.82
CA ASP A 106 -15.36 -36.28 13.29
C ASP A 106 -16.46 -36.42 14.39
N ASN A 107 -17.64 -36.89 13.99
CA ASN A 107 -18.89 -36.98 14.77
C ASN A 107 -18.92 -38.09 15.86
N LYS A 108 -17.80 -38.52 16.43
CA LYS A 108 -17.78 -39.55 17.49
C LYS A 108 -17.20 -39.03 18.80
N GLU A 109 -18.05 -39.13 19.84
CA GLU A 109 -17.83 -38.86 21.27
C GLU A 109 -16.39 -38.48 21.64
N ARG A 110 -16.16 -37.18 21.72
CA ARG A 110 -14.93 -36.63 22.26
C ARG A 110 -15.02 -36.70 23.78
N SER A 111 -14.04 -37.33 24.43
CA SER A 111 -13.73 -36.95 25.81
C SER A 111 -13.15 -35.53 25.74
N PRO A 112 -13.76 -34.50 26.38
CA PRO A 112 -13.48 -33.09 26.13
C PRO A 112 -12.04 -32.61 26.42
N THR A 113 -11.13 -33.50 26.84
CA THR A 113 -9.85 -33.14 27.47
C THR A 113 -8.64 -33.91 26.94
N LEU A 114 -8.80 -34.85 26.00
CA LEU A 114 -7.67 -35.65 25.52
C LEU A 114 -7.10 -35.10 24.20
N HIS A 115 -5.84 -34.66 24.25
CA HIS A 115 -5.05 -34.23 23.10
C HIS A 115 -4.85 -35.37 22.07
N SER A 116 -4.84 -35.02 20.78
CA SER A 116 -4.52 -35.95 19.69
C SER A 116 -3.47 -35.38 18.75
N TYR A 117 -2.54 -36.22 18.31
CA TYR A 117 -1.58 -35.87 17.26
C TYR A 117 -2.05 -36.21 15.84
N VAL A 118 -3.20 -36.89 15.72
CA VAL A 118 -3.78 -37.33 14.44
C VAL A 118 -5.15 -36.69 14.19
N LYS A 119 -5.58 -35.78 15.07
CA LYS A 119 -6.78 -34.94 14.91
C LYS A 119 -6.44 -33.50 15.27
N TYR A 120 -7.24 -32.55 14.77
CA TYR A 120 -7.10 -31.15 15.15
C TYR A 120 -7.62 -30.91 16.58
N ASN A 121 -6.95 -30.02 17.31
CA ASN A 121 -7.23 -29.73 18.72
C ASN A 121 -7.72 -28.28 18.86
N ASP A 122 -8.71 -28.04 19.71
CA ASP A 122 -9.14 -26.67 20.03
C ASP A 122 -8.12 -25.99 20.96
N MET A 123 -8.30 -24.68 21.19
CA MET A 123 -7.38 -23.90 22.04
C MET A 123 -7.23 -24.46 23.45
N ASP A 124 -8.32 -24.94 24.07
CA ASP A 124 -8.28 -25.43 25.46
C ASP A 124 -7.50 -26.74 25.56
N THR A 125 -7.70 -27.63 24.59
CA THR A 125 -6.93 -28.87 24.44
C THR A 125 -5.45 -28.57 24.20
N ILE A 126 -5.12 -27.60 23.34
CA ILE A 126 -3.74 -27.19 23.06
C ILE A 126 -3.10 -26.60 24.32
N ASN A 127 -3.78 -25.71 25.05
CA ASN A 127 -3.28 -25.11 26.30
C ASN A 127 -2.99 -26.18 27.37
N THR A 128 -3.90 -27.14 27.53
CA THR A 128 -3.73 -28.28 28.45
C THR A 128 -2.54 -29.14 28.04
N TRP A 129 -2.41 -29.42 26.74
CA TRP A 129 -1.28 -30.16 26.18
C TRP A 129 0.07 -29.46 26.42
N MET A 130 0.14 -28.13 26.20
CA MET A 130 1.37 -27.35 26.43
C MET A 130 1.83 -27.49 27.88
N THR A 131 0.91 -27.27 28.82
CA THR A 131 1.19 -27.34 30.26
C THR A 131 1.68 -28.73 30.67
N ASN A 132 0.95 -29.78 30.26
CA ASN A 132 1.29 -31.16 30.61
C ASN A 132 2.59 -31.65 29.96
N THR A 133 2.89 -31.21 28.74
CA THR A 133 4.10 -31.62 28.03
C THR A 133 5.34 -30.94 28.61
N VAL A 134 5.24 -29.64 28.91
CA VAL A 134 6.34 -28.90 29.56
C VAL A 134 6.62 -29.44 30.97
N ALA A 135 5.58 -29.79 31.75
CA ALA A 135 5.75 -30.36 33.07
C ALA A 135 6.52 -31.70 33.04
N ARG A 136 6.20 -32.57 32.08
CA ARG A 136 6.86 -33.89 31.91
C ARG A 136 8.30 -33.80 31.43
N HIS A 137 8.66 -32.75 30.69
CA HIS A 137 9.99 -32.56 30.10
C HIS A 137 10.67 -31.28 30.61
N SER A 138 10.50 -30.97 31.89
CA SER A 138 10.99 -29.72 32.50
C SER A 138 12.52 -29.57 32.49
N ASN A 139 13.28 -30.63 32.22
CA ASN A 139 14.72 -30.60 31.98
C ASN A 139 15.10 -29.98 30.62
N LEU A 140 14.20 -30.03 29.63
CA LEU A 140 14.40 -29.55 28.26
C LEU A 140 13.45 -28.41 27.88
N MET A 141 12.35 -28.23 28.60
CA MET A 141 11.28 -27.31 28.21
C MET A 141 10.96 -26.27 29.29
N SER A 142 10.50 -25.12 28.83
CA SER A 142 9.82 -24.13 29.68
C SER A 142 8.70 -23.42 28.91
N LEU A 143 7.63 -23.06 29.60
CA LEU A 143 6.49 -22.32 29.05
C LEU A 143 6.59 -20.86 29.50
N ARG A 144 6.33 -19.92 28.59
CA ARG A 144 6.23 -18.50 28.92
C ARG A 144 5.03 -17.88 28.21
N GLU A 145 4.31 -17.03 28.91
CA GLU A 145 3.37 -16.11 28.27
C GLU A 145 4.15 -14.96 27.64
N ILE A 146 3.88 -14.67 26.37
CA ILE A 146 4.56 -13.61 25.60
C ILE A 146 3.66 -12.41 25.31
N GLY A 147 2.38 -12.51 25.65
CA GLY A 147 1.43 -11.43 25.50
C GLY A 147 -0.02 -11.91 25.60
N THR A 148 -0.93 -10.96 25.54
CA THR A 148 -2.37 -11.21 25.57
C THR A 148 -3.00 -10.75 24.25
N SER A 149 -3.90 -11.56 23.70
CA SER A 149 -4.63 -11.24 22.48
C SER A 149 -5.66 -10.13 22.67
N TYR A 150 -6.28 -9.68 21.57
CA TYR A 150 -7.28 -8.62 21.61
C TYR A 150 -8.54 -9.03 22.41
N GLU A 151 -8.97 -10.28 22.30
CA GLU A 151 -10.10 -10.82 23.07
C GLU A 151 -9.67 -11.37 24.45
N GLY A 152 -8.44 -11.08 24.91
CA GLY A 152 -8.00 -11.35 26.27
C GLY A 152 -7.42 -12.75 26.52
N ARG A 153 -7.04 -13.49 25.47
CA ARG A 153 -6.46 -14.84 25.60
C ARG A 153 -4.93 -14.77 25.69
N PRO A 154 -4.28 -15.51 26.61
CA PRO A 154 -2.84 -15.53 26.70
C PRO A 154 -2.22 -16.25 25.49
N ILE A 155 -1.13 -15.68 24.98
CA ILE A 155 -0.30 -16.26 23.92
C ILE A 155 0.94 -16.84 24.57
N HIS A 156 1.18 -18.13 24.34
CA HIS A 156 2.26 -18.86 24.98
C HIS A 156 3.34 -19.26 23.97
N VAL A 157 4.60 -19.18 24.40
CA VAL A 157 5.76 -19.74 23.72
C VAL A 157 6.34 -20.89 24.53
N ILE A 158 6.67 -21.98 23.85
CA ILE A 158 7.40 -23.12 24.39
C ILE A 158 8.86 -22.94 24.02
N LYS A 159 9.72 -22.79 25.02
CA LYS A 159 11.17 -22.88 24.83
C LYS A 159 11.60 -24.35 24.94
N ILE A 160 12.31 -24.88 23.95
CA ILE A 160 12.85 -26.25 23.91
C ILE A 160 14.38 -26.20 23.74
N GLY A 161 15.11 -26.87 24.63
CA GLY A 161 16.56 -26.98 24.59
C GLY A 161 17.15 -27.33 25.95
N LYS A 162 18.30 -28.00 25.96
CA LYS A 162 19.00 -28.36 27.20
C LYS A 162 19.33 -27.12 28.02
N LYS A 163 19.02 -27.15 29.31
CA LYS A 163 19.39 -26.10 30.28
C LYS A 163 20.90 -26.15 30.53
N THR A 164 21.62 -25.14 30.06
CA THR A 164 23.08 -24.99 30.24
C THR A 164 23.47 -23.79 31.10
N GLY A 165 22.51 -22.96 31.51
CA GLY A 165 22.77 -21.71 32.25
C GLY A 165 23.36 -20.58 31.41
N GLN A 166 23.72 -20.84 30.15
CA GLN A 166 24.23 -19.86 29.19
C GLN A 166 23.19 -19.54 28.11
N SER A 167 23.31 -18.38 27.48
CA SER A 167 22.48 -18.02 26.32
C SER A 167 22.92 -18.83 25.10
N LYS A 168 21.99 -19.52 24.45
CA LYS A 168 22.22 -20.28 23.21
C LYS A 168 21.63 -19.53 22.00
N PRO A 169 22.16 -19.72 20.78
CA PRO A 169 21.49 -19.31 19.55
C PRO A 169 20.06 -19.84 19.49
N ALA A 170 19.15 -19.03 18.93
CA ALA A 170 17.72 -19.30 18.98
C ALA A 170 17.13 -19.49 17.58
N ILE A 171 16.19 -20.43 17.46
CA ILE A 171 15.30 -20.58 16.32
C ILE A 171 13.89 -20.23 16.79
N PHE A 172 13.26 -19.28 16.11
CA PHE A 172 11.85 -18.93 16.36
C PHE A 172 10.96 -19.63 15.34
N MET A 173 9.85 -20.18 15.80
CA MET A 173 8.87 -20.87 14.98
C MET A 173 7.47 -20.51 15.48
N ASP A 174 6.67 -19.86 14.64
CA ASP A 174 5.25 -19.67 14.90
C ASP A 174 4.39 -20.54 13.99
N CYS A 175 3.21 -20.86 14.49
CA CYS A 175 2.18 -21.58 13.76
C CYS A 175 0.82 -20.92 13.97
N GLY A 176 -0.12 -21.20 13.05
CA GLY A 176 -1.49 -20.71 13.14
C GLY A 176 -1.60 -19.19 13.05
N ILE A 177 -0.75 -18.54 12.24
CA ILE A 177 -0.84 -17.10 11.99
C ILE A 177 -2.14 -16.75 11.26
N HIS A 178 -2.48 -17.52 10.22
CA HIS A 178 -3.83 -17.53 9.65
C HIS A 178 -4.69 -18.57 10.37
N ALA A 179 -5.78 -18.11 10.95
CA ALA A 179 -6.61 -18.92 11.85
C ALA A 179 -7.23 -20.17 11.19
N ARG A 180 -7.54 -20.12 9.89
CA ARG A 180 -8.15 -21.22 9.12
C ARG A 180 -7.19 -22.37 8.80
N GLU A 181 -5.88 -22.18 8.95
CA GLU A 181 -4.84 -23.13 8.54
C GLU A 181 -4.53 -24.15 9.65
N TRP A 182 -5.52 -24.99 10.00
CA TRP A 182 -5.44 -25.92 11.14
C TRP A 182 -4.27 -26.90 11.13
N ILE A 183 -3.70 -27.21 9.96
CA ILE A 183 -2.52 -28.06 9.83
C ILE A 183 -1.25 -27.44 10.43
N SER A 184 -1.13 -26.10 10.39
CA SER A 184 0.05 -25.40 10.92
C SER A 184 0.16 -25.57 12.45
N PRO A 185 -0.88 -25.28 13.26
CA PRO A 185 -0.86 -25.59 14.69
C PRO A 185 -0.61 -27.06 15.02
N ALA A 186 -1.18 -27.99 14.25
CA ALA A 186 -0.96 -29.42 14.46
C ALA A 186 0.50 -29.81 14.23
N PHE A 187 1.14 -29.24 13.21
CA PHE A 187 2.57 -29.44 12.93
C PHE A 187 3.45 -28.94 14.06
N CYS A 188 3.23 -27.72 14.59
CA CYS A 188 4.02 -27.24 15.72
C CYS A 188 3.92 -28.18 16.95
N GLN A 189 2.73 -28.72 17.21
CA GLN A 189 2.53 -29.71 18.29
C GLN A 189 3.31 -31.00 18.02
N TRP A 190 3.26 -31.51 16.78
CA TRP A 190 4.02 -32.68 16.36
C TRP A 190 5.54 -32.47 16.44
N PHE A 191 6.03 -31.31 15.98
CA PHE A 191 7.43 -30.94 16.06
C PHE A 191 7.93 -30.95 17.52
N VAL A 192 7.18 -30.32 18.44
CA VAL A 192 7.52 -30.32 19.86
C VAL A 192 7.60 -31.75 20.41
N LYS A 193 6.63 -32.61 20.08
CA LYS A 193 6.61 -34.02 20.48
C LYS A 193 7.82 -34.78 19.96
N GLU A 194 8.13 -34.70 18.68
CA GLU A 194 9.26 -35.43 18.09
C GLU A 194 10.60 -34.91 18.62
N ALA A 195 10.75 -33.59 18.78
CA ALA A 195 11.96 -32.98 19.31
C ALA A 195 12.31 -33.50 20.72
N VAL A 196 11.32 -33.68 21.59
CA VAL A 196 11.55 -34.22 22.94
C VAL A 196 11.66 -35.73 22.97
N ALA A 197 10.90 -36.45 22.13
CA ALA A 197 10.90 -37.91 22.11
C ALA A 197 12.20 -38.50 21.54
N THR A 198 12.85 -37.79 20.62
CA THR A 198 14.09 -38.22 19.97
C THR A 198 15.36 -37.65 20.61
N TYR A 199 15.21 -36.76 21.61
CA TYR A 199 16.36 -36.24 22.35
C TYR A 199 17.06 -37.35 23.14
N GLY A 200 18.37 -37.51 22.91
CA GLY A 200 19.21 -38.56 23.50
C GLY A 200 19.34 -39.81 22.63
N SER A 201 18.42 -40.05 21.68
CA SER A 201 18.46 -41.20 20.76
C SER A 201 18.86 -40.80 19.34
N ASP A 202 18.35 -39.68 18.82
CA ASP A 202 18.76 -39.10 17.54
C ASP A 202 19.95 -38.14 17.75
N PRO A 203 21.13 -38.42 17.17
CA PRO A 203 22.32 -37.61 17.38
C PRO A 203 22.20 -36.18 16.82
N THR A 204 21.38 -35.99 15.78
CA THR A 204 21.15 -34.68 15.15
C THR A 204 20.29 -33.81 16.05
N ILE A 205 19.11 -34.30 16.47
CA ILE A 205 18.22 -33.57 17.36
C ILE A 205 18.90 -33.30 18.71
N THR A 206 19.63 -34.28 19.24
CA THR A 206 20.39 -34.12 20.50
C THR A 206 21.40 -32.99 20.38
N LYS A 207 22.23 -32.98 19.33
CA LYS A 207 23.21 -31.92 19.08
C LYS A 207 22.55 -30.55 18.91
N VAL A 208 21.42 -30.49 18.21
CA VAL A 208 20.67 -29.25 17.99
C VAL A 208 20.11 -28.71 19.30
N LEU A 209 19.46 -29.53 20.13
CA LEU A 209 18.89 -29.08 21.40
C LEU A 209 19.94 -28.82 22.49
N ASP A 210 21.13 -29.41 22.39
CA ASP A 210 22.27 -29.11 23.24
C ASP A 210 22.89 -27.74 22.93
N THR A 211 22.91 -27.36 21.64
CA THR A 211 23.61 -26.14 21.18
C THR A 211 22.68 -24.95 20.90
N MET A 212 21.39 -25.17 20.66
CA MET A 212 20.40 -24.14 20.33
C MET A 212 19.15 -24.20 21.21
N ASP A 213 18.36 -23.12 21.20
CA ASP A 213 17.03 -23.06 21.78
C ASP A 213 15.97 -22.86 20.69
N PHE A 214 14.90 -23.66 20.69
CA PHE A 214 13.71 -23.40 19.89
C PHE A 214 12.67 -22.64 20.71
N PHE A 215 12.11 -21.58 20.14
CA PHE A 215 10.97 -20.85 20.67
C PHE A 215 9.77 -21.09 19.76
N VAL A 216 8.89 -22.01 20.17
CA VAL A 216 7.75 -22.47 19.39
C VAL A 216 6.47 -21.84 19.93
N VAL A 217 5.73 -21.13 19.09
CA VAL A 217 4.39 -20.61 19.38
C VAL A 217 3.37 -21.47 18.62
N PRO A 218 2.69 -22.43 19.28
CA PRO A 218 1.83 -23.38 18.56
C PRO A 218 0.63 -22.74 17.85
N VAL A 219 0.08 -21.66 18.43
CA VAL A 219 -0.97 -20.85 17.82
C VAL A 219 -0.72 -19.40 18.18
N ILE A 220 -0.36 -18.57 17.19
CA ILE A 220 -0.12 -17.16 17.44
C ILE A 220 -1.40 -16.32 17.34
N ASN A 221 -2.30 -16.63 16.39
CA ASN A 221 -3.59 -15.98 16.25
C ASN A 221 -4.67 -16.71 17.07
N VAL A 222 -4.51 -16.71 18.40
CA VAL A 222 -5.34 -17.48 19.34
C VAL A 222 -6.83 -17.13 19.27
N ASP A 223 -7.17 -15.85 19.07
CA ASP A 223 -8.57 -15.42 18.95
C ASP A 223 -9.20 -15.88 17.64
N GLY A 224 -8.49 -15.68 16.53
CA GLY A 224 -8.94 -16.12 15.22
C GLY A 224 -9.11 -17.64 15.21
N TYR A 225 -8.12 -18.38 15.73
CA TYR A 225 -8.18 -19.84 15.80
C TYR A 225 -9.39 -20.29 16.63
N SER A 226 -9.59 -19.76 17.84
CA SER A 226 -10.78 -20.05 18.65
C SER A 226 -12.08 -19.78 17.89
N PHE A 227 -12.17 -18.65 17.16
CA PHE A 227 -13.34 -18.30 16.35
C PHE A 227 -13.60 -19.29 15.20
N THR A 228 -12.57 -19.98 14.68
CA THR A 228 -12.78 -21.05 13.68
C THR A 228 -13.44 -22.30 14.25
N TRP A 229 -13.31 -22.54 15.56
CA TRP A 229 -13.98 -23.65 16.23
C TRP A 229 -15.42 -23.32 16.61
N SER A 230 -15.72 -22.06 16.95
CA SER A 230 -17.05 -21.70 17.48
C SER A 230 -18.00 -21.09 16.44
N ASN A 231 -17.49 -20.36 15.43
CA ASN A 231 -18.34 -19.48 14.62
C ASN A 231 -18.12 -19.59 13.11
N ASN A 232 -16.89 -19.50 12.62
CA ASN A 232 -16.61 -19.51 11.18
C ASN A 232 -15.30 -20.26 10.92
N ARG A 233 -15.41 -21.52 10.51
CA ARG A 233 -14.28 -22.40 10.21
C ARG A 233 -13.28 -21.82 9.20
N MET A 234 -13.76 -20.99 8.28
CA MET A 234 -12.97 -20.36 7.22
C MET A 234 -12.42 -18.98 7.60
N TRP A 235 -12.53 -18.57 8.87
CA TRP A 235 -11.99 -17.31 9.34
C TRP A 235 -10.46 -17.28 9.29
N ARG A 236 -9.89 -16.31 8.56
CA ARG A 236 -8.42 -16.17 8.38
C ARG A 236 -7.77 -15.19 9.37
N LYS A 237 -8.43 -14.06 9.63
CA LYS A 237 -7.83 -12.85 10.22
C LYS A 237 -7.71 -12.91 11.74
N THR A 238 -7.11 -11.88 12.35
CA THR A 238 -7.24 -11.63 13.80
C THR A 238 -8.69 -11.24 14.17
N ARG A 239 -8.95 -10.84 15.42
CA ARG A 239 -10.31 -10.50 15.91
C ARG A 239 -10.47 -9.07 16.43
N SER A 240 -9.47 -8.21 16.22
CA SER A 240 -9.52 -6.82 16.67
C SER A 240 -10.70 -6.03 16.06
N LYS A 241 -11.24 -5.08 16.84
CA LYS A 241 -12.23 -4.12 16.34
C LYS A 241 -11.52 -2.97 15.64
N ILE A 242 -11.99 -2.61 14.45
CA ILE A 242 -11.49 -1.46 13.68
C ILE A 242 -12.48 -0.31 13.87
N SER A 243 -11.99 0.84 14.37
CA SER A 243 -12.84 2.02 14.60
C SER A 243 -13.45 2.50 13.28
N GLY A 244 -14.76 2.79 13.27
CA GLY A 244 -15.49 3.26 12.09
C GLY A 244 -15.73 2.19 11.01
N SER A 245 -15.46 0.91 11.27
CA SER A 245 -15.70 -0.17 10.31
C SER A 245 -16.42 -1.36 10.95
N ASN A 246 -17.33 -1.97 10.17
CA ASN A 246 -17.95 -3.25 10.53
C ASN A 246 -17.01 -4.45 10.31
N CYS A 247 -15.87 -4.25 9.64
CA CYS A 247 -14.85 -5.27 9.48
C CYS A 247 -14.21 -5.63 10.83
N ARG A 248 -13.95 -6.93 11.02
CA ARG A 248 -13.25 -7.47 12.20
C ARG A 248 -11.93 -8.08 11.78
N GLY A 249 -10.88 -7.79 12.55
CA GLY A 249 -9.55 -8.34 12.36
C GLY A 249 -8.77 -7.74 11.20
N VAL A 250 -7.47 -7.99 11.24
CA VAL A 250 -6.50 -7.67 10.19
C VAL A 250 -5.75 -8.94 9.79
N ASP A 251 -5.04 -8.89 8.66
CA ASP A 251 -4.09 -9.94 8.30
C ASP A 251 -2.85 -9.84 9.23
N PRO A 252 -2.57 -10.88 10.04
CA PRO A 252 -1.48 -10.83 11.01
C PRO A 252 -0.08 -10.83 10.36
N ASN A 253 0.07 -11.22 9.08
CA ASN A 253 1.35 -11.18 8.37
C ASN A 253 1.79 -9.75 8.01
N ARG A 254 1.03 -8.72 8.39
CA ARG A 254 1.32 -7.29 8.11
C ARG A 254 1.33 -6.41 9.37
N ASN A 255 1.42 -7.03 10.55
CA ASN A 255 1.19 -6.36 11.83
C ASN A 255 2.39 -6.43 12.80
N TRP A 256 3.60 -6.58 12.26
CA TRP A 256 4.86 -6.64 13.01
C TRP A 256 5.65 -5.34 12.83
N ASP A 257 6.36 -4.91 13.87
CA ASP A 257 7.23 -3.72 13.87
C ASP A 257 8.57 -3.94 13.15
N ALA A 258 8.80 -5.16 12.64
CA ALA A 258 9.92 -5.49 11.76
C ALA A 258 9.67 -5.03 10.32
N GLY A 259 10.49 -4.11 9.83
CA GLY A 259 10.30 -3.48 8.51
C GLY A 259 9.11 -2.50 8.47
N TRP A 260 8.60 -2.08 9.62
CA TRP A 260 7.66 -0.96 9.72
C TRP A 260 8.34 0.31 9.20
N CYS A 261 7.65 1.08 8.36
CA CYS A 261 8.23 2.17 7.54
C CYS A 261 9.23 1.73 6.44
N THR A 262 9.35 0.43 6.13
CA THR A 262 9.94 -0.09 4.88
C THR A 262 8.95 -1.04 4.23
N PHE A 263 8.00 -0.51 3.46
CA PHE A 263 6.94 -1.33 2.87
C PHE A 263 7.35 -1.94 1.54
N SER A 264 7.09 -3.24 1.44
CA SER A 264 6.79 -3.94 0.21
C SER A 264 5.50 -3.37 -0.42
N VAL A 265 5.56 -3.24 -1.74
CA VAL A 265 4.60 -2.60 -2.64
C VAL A 265 3.15 -3.00 -2.32
N GLY A 266 2.46 -2.14 -1.58
CA GLY A 266 1.00 -2.11 -1.47
C GLY A 266 0.45 -1.01 -2.37
N ALA A 267 0.92 -0.92 -3.62
CA ALA A 267 0.34 -0.04 -4.62
C ALA A 267 -0.94 -0.68 -5.16
N THR A 268 -1.96 0.13 -5.37
CA THR A 268 -3.21 -0.21 -6.07
C THR A 268 -3.02 -1.25 -7.18
N VAL A 269 -3.43 -2.48 -6.91
CA VAL A 269 -3.17 -3.62 -7.79
C VAL A 269 -4.02 -3.50 -9.05
N GLY A 270 -3.36 -3.41 -10.21
CA GLY A 270 -3.98 -3.53 -11.53
C GLY A 270 -5.00 -2.45 -11.87
N LYS A 271 -5.05 -1.36 -11.10
CA LYS A 271 -6.02 -0.28 -11.31
C LYS A 271 -5.89 0.35 -12.70
N TYR A 272 -4.67 0.40 -13.24
CA TYR A 272 -4.35 1.00 -14.54
C TYR A 272 -3.96 -0.04 -15.59
N ALA A 273 -4.25 -1.32 -15.35
CA ALA A 273 -3.78 -2.40 -16.20
C ALA A 273 -4.41 -2.32 -17.59
N GLY A 274 -3.58 -2.08 -18.61
CA GLY A 274 -4.01 -1.88 -19.99
C GLY A 274 -4.51 -0.47 -20.30
N ASP A 275 -4.49 0.46 -19.34
CA ASP A 275 -4.73 1.87 -19.64
C ASP A 275 -3.63 2.38 -20.57
N LYS A 276 -4.02 3.26 -21.49
CA LYS A 276 -3.11 3.84 -22.48
C LYS A 276 -3.00 5.35 -22.29
N VAL A 277 -1.88 5.92 -22.71
CA VAL A 277 -1.77 7.38 -22.91
C VAL A 277 -1.64 7.65 -24.40
N LEU A 278 -2.60 8.39 -24.93
CA LEU A 278 -2.64 8.77 -26.34
C LEU A 278 -2.18 10.21 -26.50
N ARG A 279 -1.37 10.46 -27.53
CA ARG A 279 -1.01 11.80 -28.01
C ARG A 279 -1.71 12.09 -29.31
N LEU A 280 -2.46 13.19 -29.34
CA LEU A 280 -3.21 13.67 -30.49
C LEU A 280 -2.71 15.05 -30.91
N LYS A 281 -3.00 15.44 -32.15
CA LYS A 281 -2.84 16.83 -32.60
C LYS A 281 -4.09 17.22 -33.40
N PRO A 282 -5.12 17.80 -32.77
CA PRO A 282 -6.32 18.25 -33.48
C PRO A 282 -5.97 19.35 -34.50
N GLU A 283 -6.58 19.31 -35.69
CA GLU A 283 -6.23 20.22 -36.80
C GLU A 283 -7.40 21.12 -37.19
N ASN A 284 -8.63 20.74 -36.82
CA ASN A 284 -9.87 21.41 -37.19
C ASN A 284 -10.92 21.30 -36.05
N GLU A 285 -12.07 21.95 -36.22
CA GLU A 285 -13.13 21.98 -35.19
C GLU A 285 -13.78 20.61 -34.97
N GLU A 286 -13.86 19.76 -35.99
CA GLU A 286 -14.38 18.40 -35.85
C GLU A 286 -13.53 17.57 -34.88
N HIS A 287 -12.20 17.68 -34.97
CA HIS A 287 -11.27 17.04 -34.04
C HIS A 287 -11.45 17.59 -32.61
N LEU A 288 -11.61 18.91 -32.45
CA LEU A 288 -11.84 19.53 -31.14
C LEU A 288 -13.15 19.06 -30.51
N GLN A 289 -14.23 19.01 -31.30
CA GLN A 289 -15.53 18.57 -30.83
C GLN A 289 -15.48 17.11 -30.39
N TYR A 290 -14.83 16.23 -31.16
CA TYR A 290 -14.65 14.84 -30.76
C TYR A 290 -13.89 14.69 -29.43
N ILE A 291 -12.81 15.45 -29.23
CA ILE A 291 -12.04 15.42 -27.96
C ILE A 291 -12.91 15.90 -26.78
N ARG A 292 -13.77 16.92 -26.99
CA ARG A 292 -14.75 17.37 -25.98
C ARG A 292 -15.78 16.29 -25.65
N ASP A 293 -16.30 15.62 -26.67
CA ASP A 293 -17.28 14.55 -26.49
C ASP A 293 -16.68 13.35 -25.75
N VAL A 294 -15.42 13.00 -26.06
CA VAL A 294 -14.65 11.99 -25.32
C VAL A 294 -14.41 12.45 -23.88
N SER A 295 -14.08 13.71 -23.63
CA SER A 295 -13.94 14.21 -22.25
C SER A 295 -15.21 13.99 -21.42
N HIS A 296 -16.37 14.36 -21.97
CA HIS A 296 -17.64 14.31 -21.26
C HIS A 296 -18.21 12.89 -21.12
N SER A 297 -18.16 12.11 -22.20
CA SER A 297 -18.70 10.74 -22.22
C SER A 297 -17.73 9.75 -21.59
N ALA A 298 -16.42 10.03 -21.69
CA ALA A 298 -15.36 9.09 -21.34
C ALA A 298 -14.59 9.32 -20.05
N LYS A 299 -14.71 10.50 -19.46
CA LYS A 299 -13.98 10.85 -18.24
C LYS A 299 -12.48 10.52 -18.36
N VAL A 300 -11.90 10.80 -19.53
CA VAL A 300 -10.46 10.64 -19.75
C VAL A 300 -9.67 11.59 -18.85
N ASP A 301 -8.47 11.17 -18.45
CA ASP A 301 -7.60 11.94 -17.57
C ASP A 301 -6.57 12.71 -18.41
N PHE A 302 -6.79 14.02 -18.55
CA PHE A 302 -5.93 14.89 -19.34
C PHE A 302 -4.59 15.14 -18.65
N TRP A 303 -3.51 14.83 -19.37
CA TRP A 303 -2.12 15.07 -18.95
C TRP A 303 -1.59 16.36 -19.55
N LYS A 304 -1.95 16.66 -20.80
CA LYS A 304 -1.54 17.88 -21.50
C LYS A 304 -2.57 18.32 -22.55
N PRO A 305 -3.08 19.55 -22.53
CA PRO A 305 -3.15 20.44 -21.36
C PRO A 305 -3.94 19.74 -20.23
N HIS A 306 -3.93 20.28 -19.00
CA HIS A 306 -4.56 19.63 -17.84
C HIS A 306 -6.10 19.62 -17.85
N SER A 307 -6.74 20.26 -18.84
CA SER A 307 -8.18 20.22 -19.00
C SER A 307 -8.59 20.39 -20.47
N VAL A 308 -9.77 19.88 -20.82
CA VAL A 308 -10.26 19.88 -22.20
C VAL A 308 -10.56 21.29 -22.72
N GLU A 309 -10.89 22.22 -21.83
CA GLU A 309 -11.19 23.62 -22.15
C GLU A 309 -9.97 24.37 -22.72
N LEU A 310 -8.77 23.83 -22.53
CA LEU A 310 -7.51 24.42 -23.01
C LEU A 310 -7.00 23.76 -24.29
N VAL A 311 -7.71 22.77 -24.81
CA VAL A 311 -7.34 22.10 -26.05
C VAL A 311 -7.62 23.03 -27.23
N THR A 312 -6.60 23.30 -28.02
CA THR A 312 -6.66 24.13 -29.24
C THR A 312 -6.12 23.37 -30.44
N THR A 313 -6.47 23.81 -31.65
CA THR A 313 -5.91 23.25 -32.87
C THR A 313 -4.39 23.40 -32.93
N ASN A 314 -3.73 22.48 -33.63
CA ASN A 314 -2.31 22.40 -33.90
C ASN A 314 -1.40 22.31 -32.65
N ARG A 315 -1.97 22.04 -31.47
CA ARG A 315 -1.23 21.74 -30.23
C ARG A 315 -1.40 20.28 -29.86
N SER A 316 -0.35 19.68 -29.29
CA SER A 316 -0.41 18.29 -28.82
C SER A 316 -1.32 18.15 -27.61
N VAL A 317 -2.11 17.09 -27.60
CA VAL A 317 -3.01 16.72 -26.51
C VAL A 317 -2.63 15.32 -26.03
N ASP A 318 -2.35 15.16 -24.75
CA ASP A 318 -2.07 13.89 -24.11
C ASP A 318 -3.15 13.60 -23.08
N PHE A 319 -3.83 12.46 -23.19
CA PHE A 319 -4.74 11.98 -22.15
C PHE A 319 -4.60 10.49 -21.90
N ARG A 320 -4.76 10.09 -20.64
CA ARG A 320 -4.90 8.69 -20.24
C ARG A 320 -6.33 8.24 -20.49
N VAL A 321 -6.46 7.09 -21.13
CA VAL A 321 -7.72 6.41 -21.39
C VAL A 321 -7.69 5.05 -20.71
N ASP A 322 -8.81 4.72 -20.07
CA ASP A 322 -8.98 3.43 -19.40
C ASP A 322 -9.02 2.29 -20.44
N ALA A 323 -8.49 1.12 -20.07
CA ALA A 323 -8.28 -0.02 -20.98
C ALA A 323 -9.53 -0.45 -21.78
N ASP A 324 -10.70 -0.39 -21.15
CA ASP A 324 -12.00 -0.79 -21.73
C ASP A 324 -12.48 0.17 -22.81
N ARG A 325 -11.98 1.40 -22.84
CA ARG A 325 -12.42 2.46 -23.75
C ARG A 325 -11.39 2.81 -24.82
N ALA A 326 -10.16 2.34 -24.64
CA ALA A 326 -9.06 2.61 -25.56
C ALA A 326 -9.43 2.21 -27.00
N LEU A 327 -10.00 1.02 -27.21
CA LEU A 327 -10.37 0.54 -28.55
C LEU A 327 -11.45 1.39 -29.21
N ASP A 328 -12.52 1.74 -28.48
CA ASP A 328 -13.61 2.56 -29.01
C ASP A 328 -13.14 3.97 -29.36
N ILE A 329 -12.30 4.57 -28.51
CA ILE A 329 -11.74 5.90 -28.74
C ILE A 329 -10.78 5.87 -29.94
N GLN A 330 -9.94 4.85 -30.06
CA GLN A 330 -9.03 4.66 -31.19
C GLN A 330 -9.79 4.51 -32.52
N ALA A 331 -10.83 3.68 -32.54
CA ALA A 331 -11.68 3.52 -33.72
C ALA A 331 -12.40 4.83 -34.11
N GLY A 332 -12.88 5.59 -33.12
CA GLY A 332 -13.50 6.89 -33.37
C GLY A 332 -12.51 7.95 -33.88
N LEU A 333 -11.27 7.95 -33.38
CA LEU A 333 -10.18 8.80 -33.88
C LEU A 333 -9.85 8.48 -35.35
N GLU A 334 -9.76 7.20 -35.70
CA GLU A 334 -9.52 6.74 -37.08
C GLU A 334 -10.66 7.15 -38.01
N LYS A 335 -11.91 7.05 -37.54
CA LYS A 335 -13.11 7.42 -38.31
C LYS A 335 -13.13 8.90 -38.70
N ILE A 336 -12.67 9.79 -37.81
CA ILE A 336 -12.59 11.24 -38.08
C ILE A 336 -11.26 11.65 -38.73
N GLY A 337 -10.36 10.70 -39.02
CA GLY A 337 -9.05 10.98 -39.60
C GLY A 337 -8.06 11.67 -38.67
N LEU A 338 -8.30 11.69 -37.36
CA LEU A 338 -7.38 12.25 -36.37
C LEU A 338 -6.30 11.24 -36.02
N LYS A 339 -5.09 11.48 -36.51
CA LYS A 339 -3.91 10.66 -36.19
C LYS A 339 -3.56 10.75 -34.69
N TYR A 340 -3.11 9.63 -34.14
CA TYR A 340 -2.70 9.52 -32.75
C TYR A 340 -1.45 8.65 -32.61
N ASP A 341 -0.63 8.98 -31.60
CA ASP A 341 0.46 8.13 -31.13
C ASP A 341 0.06 7.50 -29.79
N ILE A 342 0.43 6.25 -29.57
CA ILE A 342 0.34 5.63 -28.25
C ILE A 342 1.67 5.90 -27.54
N LEU A 343 1.68 6.85 -26.61
CA LEU A 343 2.88 7.18 -25.83
C LEU A 343 3.20 6.10 -24.81
N ILE A 344 2.15 5.57 -24.16
CA ILE A 344 2.26 4.55 -23.12
C ILE A 344 1.23 3.48 -23.43
N GLU A 345 1.71 2.27 -23.76
CA GLU A 345 0.87 1.13 -24.14
C GLU A 345 0.22 0.44 -22.94
N ASP A 346 0.89 0.44 -21.79
CA ASP A 346 0.36 -0.07 -20.52
C ASP A 346 0.89 0.79 -19.37
N VAL A 347 0.02 1.63 -18.83
CA VAL A 347 0.33 2.54 -17.72
C VAL A 347 0.69 1.76 -16.45
N GLN A 348 0.04 0.63 -16.18
CA GLN A 348 0.37 -0.21 -15.03
C GLN A 348 1.78 -0.78 -15.14
N SER A 349 2.15 -1.31 -16.32
CA SER A 349 3.49 -1.84 -16.56
C SER A 349 4.56 -0.78 -16.38
N LEU A 350 4.33 0.44 -16.88
CA LEU A 350 5.27 1.54 -16.71
C LEU A 350 5.38 1.97 -15.24
N MET A 351 4.25 2.05 -14.52
CA MET A 351 4.23 2.38 -13.10
C MET A 351 5.01 1.37 -12.26
N GLU A 352 4.86 0.07 -12.56
CA GLU A 352 5.60 -1.00 -11.88
C GLU A 352 7.11 -0.93 -12.16
N LYS A 353 7.50 -0.46 -13.34
CA LYS A 353 8.91 -0.20 -13.72
C LYS A 353 9.44 1.15 -13.26
N GLN A 354 8.60 2.00 -12.64
CA GLN A 354 9.01 3.35 -12.23
C GLN A 354 10.16 3.31 -11.21
N PHE A 355 10.15 2.28 -10.35
CA PHE A 355 11.16 2.05 -9.35
C PHE A 355 12.24 1.10 -9.88
N ASP A 356 13.52 1.42 -9.67
CA ASP A 356 14.56 0.48 -10.06
C ASP A 356 14.44 -0.76 -9.17
N GLY A 357 14.25 -1.96 -9.74
CA GLY A 357 14.17 -3.23 -9.01
C GLY A 357 15.41 -3.58 -8.17
N ASN A 358 16.45 -2.74 -8.20
CA ASN A 358 17.61 -2.83 -7.34
C ASN A 358 17.26 -2.38 -5.92
N LYS A 359 16.98 -3.37 -5.06
CA LYS A 359 17.08 -3.24 -3.60
C LYS A 359 18.56 -3.05 -3.22
N MET A 360 19.12 -1.88 -3.49
CA MET A 360 20.36 -1.49 -2.81
C MET A 360 20.01 -1.21 -1.36
N ASN A 361 20.51 -2.06 -0.46
CA ASN A 361 20.56 -1.82 0.97
C ASN A 361 21.53 -0.66 1.26
N SER A 362 21.20 0.57 0.86
CA SER A 362 21.96 1.74 1.31
C SER A 362 21.45 2.15 2.68
N THR A 363 22.33 2.16 3.67
CA THR A 363 22.10 2.73 4.99
C THR A 363 22.11 4.27 4.90
N GLY A 364 21.11 4.88 4.27
CA GLY A 364 21.04 6.34 4.10
C GLY A 364 19.89 6.85 3.21
N TYR A 365 19.60 8.15 3.31
CA TYR A 365 18.60 8.83 2.47
C TYR A 365 19.13 8.99 1.05
N ASN A 366 18.47 8.37 0.06
CA ASN A 366 18.93 8.37 -1.33
C ASN A 366 18.17 9.39 -2.20
N TYR A 367 18.81 10.50 -2.57
CA TYR A 367 18.20 11.56 -3.37
C TYR A 367 17.93 11.17 -4.84
N GLU A 368 18.37 10.00 -5.29
CA GLU A 368 18.09 9.45 -6.62
C GLU A 368 16.87 8.51 -6.62
N LYS A 369 16.05 8.56 -5.56
CA LYS A 369 14.83 7.76 -5.37
C LYS A 369 13.63 8.64 -5.02
N TYR A 370 12.43 8.19 -5.34
CA TYR A 370 11.21 8.83 -4.85
C TYR A 370 10.94 8.39 -3.41
N HIS A 371 10.52 9.34 -2.57
CA HIS A 371 10.30 9.12 -1.14
C HIS A 371 8.85 9.34 -0.76
N ARG A 372 8.33 8.52 0.15
CA ARG A 372 7.01 8.74 0.74
C ARG A 372 7.04 9.95 1.68
N TRP A 373 5.87 10.47 2.02
CA TRP A 373 5.76 11.63 2.91
C TRP A 373 6.41 11.41 4.29
N ASP A 374 6.29 10.22 4.87
CA ASP A 374 6.92 9.87 6.15
C ASP A 374 8.46 9.92 6.07
N GLU A 375 9.02 9.42 4.98
CA GLU A 375 10.46 9.48 4.69
C GLU A 375 10.92 10.95 4.50
N ILE A 376 10.19 11.74 3.71
CA ILE A 376 10.47 13.17 3.51
C ILE A 376 10.36 13.94 4.83
N ASN A 377 9.34 13.69 5.64
CA ASN A 377 9.15 14.36 6.93
C ASN A 377 10.28 14.02 7.92
N CYS A 378 10.73 12.76 7.94
CA CYS A 378 11.91 12.34 8.70
C CYS A 378 13.18 13.06 8.20
N TRP A 379 13.36 13.14 6.88
CA TRP A 379 14.46 13.87 6.25
C TRP A 379 14.47 15.36 6.60
N ILE A 380 13.32 16.04 6.56
CA ILE A 380 13.17 17.46 6.97
C ILE A 380 13.66 17.64 8.40
N ALA A 381 13.25 16.77 9.33
CA ALA A 381 13.69 16.83 10.71
C ALA A 381 15.20 16.63 10.83
N LYS A 382 15.75 15.61 10.15
CA LYS A 382 17.16 15.26 10.17
C LYS A 382 18.05 16.36 9.60
N ILE A 383 17.78 16.83 8.38
CA ILE A 383 18.63 17.81 7.69
C ILE A 383 18.65 19.16 8.42
N THR A 384 17.56 19.51 9.13
CA THR A 384 17.49 20.70 9.97
C THR A 384 18.40 20.59 11.19
N VAL A 385 18.38 19.44 11.88
CA VAL A 385 19.20 19.20 13.08
C VAL A 385 20.68 19.09 12.72
N GLU A 386 21.01 18.50 11.58
CA GLU A 386 22.40 18.35 11.11
C GLU A 386 23.00 19.68 10.62
N ASN A 387 22.18 20.66 10.23
CA ASN A 387 22.64 21.92 9.63
C ASN A 387 22.02 23.18 10.28
N PRO A 388 22.12 23.36 11.61
CA PRO A 388 21.38 24.40 12.33
C PRO A 388 21.83 25.84 12.01
N THR A 389 23.00 26.01 11.40
CA THR A 389 23.55 27.31 10.99
C THR A 389 23.02 27.78 9.63
N LEU A 390 22.51 26.84 8.81
CA LEU A 390 22.02 27.09 7.45
C LEU A 390 20.52 26.83 7.29
N ILE A 391 19.94 25.94 8.10
CA ILE A 391 18.54 25.53 7.95
C ILE A 391 17.76 25.87 9.21
N SER A 392 16.59 26.49 9.00
CA SER A 392 15.57 26.64 10.03
C SER A 392 14.25 26.06 9.51
N ARG A 393 13.58 25.25 10.33
CA ARG A 393 12.29 24.62 9.99
C ARG A 393 11.15 25.35 10.67
N PHE A 394 10.10 25.65 9.90
CA PHE A 394 8.86 26.25 10.37
C PHE A 394 7.69 25.34 10.02
N ASP A 395 6.77 25.18 10.96
CA ASP A 395 5.44 24.61 10.69
C ASP A 395 4.53 25.75 10.25
N ILE A 396 4.13 25.74 8.98
CA ILE A 396 3.35 26.83 8.37
C ILE A 396 1.85 26.54 8.35
N GLY A 397 1.42 25.40 8.90
CA GLY A 397 0.03 25.06 9.03
C GLY A 397 -0.25 23.57 8.82
N ARG A 398 -1.54 23.25 8.78
CA ARG A 398 -2.01 21.89 8.56
C ARG A 398 -2.77 21.75 7.25
N SER A 399 -2.58 20.63 6.59
CA SER A 399 -3.40 20.19 5.48
C SER A 399 -4.85 19.88 5.92
N TYR A 400 -5.73 19.62 4.96
CA TYR A 400 -7.14 19.31 5.24
C TYR A 400 -7.30 18.06 6.10
N GLU A 401 -6.49 17.02 5.87
CA GLU A 401 -6.47 15.78 6.67
C GLU A 401 -5.57 15.90 7.92
N GLY A 402 -5.12 17.10 8.28
CA GLY A 402 -4.47 17.41 9.55
C GLY A 402 -2.96 17.16 9.61
N ARG A 403 -2.27 16.99 8.46
CA ARG A 403 -0.82 16.80 8.39
C ARG A 403 -0.09 18.13 8.38
N HIS A 404 1.05 18.19 9.07
CA HIS A 404 1.89 19.39 9.11
C HIS A 404 2.51 19.71 7.75
N ILE A 405 2.55 20.99 7.40
CA ILE A 405 3.24 21.50 6.21
C ILE A 405 4.45 22.26 6.70
N TYR A 406 5.64 21.85 6.26
CA TYR A 406 6.90 22.41 6.72
C TYR A 406 7.56 23.27 5.66
N LEU A 407 8.00 24.46 6.09
CA LEU A 407 8.86 25.35 5.33
C LEU A 407 10.29 25.26 5.89
N LEU A 408 11.26 25.09 5.00
CA LEU A 408 12.68 25.17 5.30
C LEU A 408 13.21 26.52 4.82
N ARG A 409 13.68 27.36 5.75
CA ARG A 409 14.50 28.53 5.43
C ARG A 409 15.94 28.06 5.29
N VAL A 410 16.47 28.11 4.08
CA VAL A 410 17.83 27.69 3.71
C VAL A 410 18.66 28.93 3.38
N GLY A 411 19.66 29.21 4.21
CA GLY A 411 20.53 30.38 4.08
C GLY A 411 21.32 30.61 5.36
N LYS A 412 22.49 31.26 5.24
CA LYS A 412 23.28 31.61 6.41
C LYS A 412 22.47 32.53 7.31
N ARG A 413 22.33 32.16 8.59
CA ARG A 413 21.70 33.03 9.58
C ARG A 413 22.49 34.33 9.73
N THR A 414 21.81 35.43 9.49
CA THR A 414 22.27 36.79 9.77
C THR A 414 21.36 37.41 10.83
N GLY A 415 21.83 38.43 11.55
CA GLY A 415 21.03 39.14 12.55
C GLY A 415 19.94 40.06 11.97
N HIS A 416 19.78 40.10 10.64
CA HIS A 416 18.80 40.92 9.92
C HIS A 416 18.05 40.09 8.88
N VAL A 417 16.91 40.58 8.40
CA VAL A 417 16.13 39.92 7.35
C VAL A 417 16.84 40.06 6.00
N LYS A 418 17.02 38.95 5.28
CA LYS A 418 17.55 38.94 3.91
C LYS A 418 16.40 38.88 2.89
N PRO A 419 16.61 39.37 1.66
CA PRO A 419 15.71 39.07 0.55
C PRO A 419 15.54 37.56 0.38
N ALA A 420 14.33 37.14 0.00
CA ALA A 420 13.99 35.73 -0.05
C ALA A 420 13.51 35.29 -1.43
N ILE A 421 13.84 34.05 -1.79
CA ILE A 421 13.26 33.34 -2.94
C ILE A 421 12.38 32.23 -2.37
N PHE A 422 11.10 32.25 -2.71
CA PHE A 422 10.16 31.19 -2.35
C PHE A 422 10.20 30.08 -3.41
N LEU A 423 10.28 28.83 -2.97
CA LEU A 423 10.28 27.64 -3.81
C LEU A 423 9.34 26.60 -3.21
N ASP A 424 8.17 26.40 -3.81
CA ASP A 424 7.30 25.28 -3.46
C ASP A 424 7.39 24.14 -4.47
N CYS A 425 7.15 22.93 -3.97
CA CYS A 425 7.11 21.72 -4.76
C CYS A 425 5.90 20.87 -4.41
N GLY A 426 5.47 20.04 -5.36
CA GLY A 426 4.38 19.08 -5.17
C GLY A 426 3.03 19.72 -4.90
N ILE A 427 2.72 20.84 -5.57
CA ILE A 427 1.37 21.43 -5.53
C ILE A 427 0.35 20.48 -6.15
N HIS A 428 0.72 19.81 -7.23
CA HIS A 428 0.01 18.65 -7.74
C HIS A 428 0.64 17.36 -7.26
N ALA A 429 -0.18 16.50 -6.70
CA ALA A 429 0.28 15.31 -6.00
C ALA A 429 0.97 14.25 -6.87
N ARG A 430 0.56 14.12 -8.14
CA ARG A 430 1.11 13.11 -9.09
C ARG A 430 2.48 13.48 -9.67
N GLU A 431 2.93 14.72 -9.52
CA GLU A 431 4.15 15.28 -10.12
C GLU A 431 5.37 15.03 -9.22
N TRP A 432 5.69 13.75 -8.97
CA TRP A 432 6.68 13.33 -7.95
C TRP A 432 8.11 13.86 -8.15
N ILE A 433 8.49 14.22 -9.37
CA ILE A 433 9.81 14.81 -9.66
C ILE A 433 9.98 16.18 -8.99
N SER A 434 8.90 16.94 -8.79
CA SER A 434 8.95 18.25 -8.14
C SER A 434 9.35 18.14 -6.65
N PRO A 435 8.67 17.33 -5.80
CA PRO A 435 9.14 17.06 -4.44
C PRO A 435 10.58 16.51 -4.36
N ALA A 436 10.98 15.64 -5.27
CA ALA A 436 12.34 15.11 -5.32
C ALA A 436 13.36 16.23 -5.59
N PHE A 437 13.06 17.15 -6.50
CA PHE A 437 13.89 18.32 -6.79
C PHE A 437 14.05 19.25 -5.59
N CYS A 438 12.98 19.61 -4.88
CA CYS A 438 13.11 20.47 -3.70
C CYS A 438 14.05 19.85 -2.64
N GLN A 439 14.01 18.53 -2.44
CA GLN A 439 14.92 17.84 -1.53
C GLN A 439 16.37 17.89 -2.04
N TRP A 440 16.56 17.68 -3.34
CA TRP A 440 17.86 17.78 -4.00
C TRP A 440 18.45 19.19 -3.86
N PHE A 441 17.65 20.24 -4.09
CA PHE A 441 18.06 21.63 -3.93
C PHE A 441 18.60 21.89 -2.52
N VAL A 442 17.87 21.49 -1.48
CA VAL A 442 18.29 21.68 -0.08
C VAL A 442 19.59 20.95 0.21
N LYS A 443 19.72 19.69 -0.27
CA LYS A 443 20.95 18.90 -0.15
C LYS A 443 22.14 19.59 -0.82
N GLU A 444 21.99 20.05 -2.06
CA GLU A 444 23.07 20.72 -2.78
C GLU A 444 23.43 22.07 -2.18
N ALA A 445 22.45 22.85 -1.72
CA ALA A 445 22.66 24.10 -1.02
C ALA A 445 23.52 23.90 0.25
N VAL A 446 23.20 22.89 1.08
CA VAL A 446 23.98 22.54 2.27
C VAL A 446 25.37 22.03 1.89
N ARG A 447 25.45 21.07 0.96
CA ARG A 447 26.69 20.37 0.60
C ARG A 447 27.73 21.31 -0.01
N SER A 448 27.29 22.26 -0.83
CA SER A 448 28.17 23.16 -1.58
C SER A 448 28.46 24.48 -0.87
N TYR A 449 27.75 24.79 0.23
CA TYR A 449 28.05 25.97 1.02
C TYR A 449 29.45 25.91 1.64
N GLY A 450 30.26 26.95 1.41
CA GLY A 450 31.65 27.06 1.83
C GLY A 450 32.67 26.49 0.84
N SER A 451 32.24 25.69 -0.16
CA SER A 451 33.11 25.13 -1.19
C SER A 451 32.83 25.70 -2.59
N ASP A 452 31.56 25.87 -2.95
CA ASP A 452 31.14 26.54 -4.18
C ASP A 452 30.91 28.04 -3.92
N SER A 453 31.65 28.89 -4.64
CA SER A 453 31.62 30.34 -4.41
C SER A 453 30.28 30.96 -4.78
N ALA A 454 29.59 30.45 -5.81
CA ALA A 454 28.30 30.96 -6.26
C ALA A 454 27.21 30.66 -5.22
N MET A 455 27.03 29.41 -4.83
CA MET A 455 26.07 29.01 -3.79
C MET A 455 26.38 29.68 -2.45
N THR A 456 27.66 29.78 -2.09
CA THR A 456 28.06 30.50 -0.86
C THR A 456 27.64 31.96 -0.90
N ASN A 457 27.86 32.67 -2.01
CA ASN A 457 27.41 34.05 -2.17
C ASN A 457 25.88 34.17 -2.13
N LEU A 458 25.15 33.23 -2.77
CA LEU A 458 23.69 33.19 -2.73
C LEU A 458 23.18 33.01 -1.29
N LEU A 459 23.62 31.98 -0.57
CA LEU A 459 23.13 31.69 0.80
C LEU A 459 23.57 32.73 1.84
N ASN A 460 24.65 33.47 1.58
CA ASN A 460 25.05 34.61 2.42
C ASN A 460 24.11 35.81 2.27
N LYS A 461 23.57 36.05 1.07
CA LYS A 461 22.82 37.27 0.74
C LYS A 461 21.31 37.07 0.61
N LEU A 462 20.87 35.84 0.35
CA LEU A 462 19.47 35.46 0.19
C LEU A 462 19.07 34.39 1.21
N ASP A 463 17.77 34.29 1.46
CA ASP A 463 17.14 33.10 2.03
C ASP A 463 16.30 32.38 0.98
N PHE A 464 16.44 31.06 0.88
CA PHE A 464 15.51 30.24 0.12
C PHE A 464 14.45 29.70 1.08
N LEU A 465 13.19 30.01 0.82
CA LEU A 465 12.04 29.51 1.57
C LEU A 465 11.44 28.33 0.82
N VAL A 466 11.86 27.12 1.19
CA VAL A 466 11.55 25.89 0.45
C VAL A 466 10.43 25.13 1.13
N VAL A 467 9.37 24.79 0.39
CA VAL A 467 8.30 23.89 0.83
C VAL A 467 8.37 22.60 0.00
N PRO A 468 8.97 21.50 0.52
CA PRO A 468 9.22 20.30 -0.28
C PRO A 468 7.96 19.61 -0.80
N VAL A 469 6.87 19.65 -0.03
CA VAL A 469 5.56 19.11 -0.41
C VAL A 469 4.47 20.02 0.13
N ILE A 470 3.86 20.83 -0.73
CA ILE A 470 2.78 21.74 -0.32
C ILE A 470 1.41 21.02 -0.25
N ASN A 471 1.10 20.13 -1.20
CA ASN A 471 -0.12 19.30 -1.19
C ASN A 471 0.13 17.94 -0.53
N VAL A 472 0.38 17.96 0.79
CA VAL A 472 0.75 16.75 1.56
C VAL A 472 -0.31 15.65 1.47
N ASP A 473 -1.60 15.99 1.59
CA ASP A 473 -2.68 14.99 1.56
C ASP A 473 -2.81 14.33 0.20
N GLY A 474 -2.77 15.14 -0.87
CA GLY A 474 -2.77 14.62 -2.22
C GLY A 474 -1.56 13.74 -2.46
N TYR A 475 -0.37 14.17 -2.03
CA TYR A 475 0.86 13.40 -2.19
C TYR A 475 0.77 12.03 -1.52
N VAL A 476 0.32 11.97 -0.26
CA VAL A 476 0.07 10.71 0.45
C VAL A 476 -0.98 9.85 -0.28
N TYR A 477 -2.05 10.46 -0.78
CA TYR A 477 -3.08 9.74 -1.55
C TYR A 477 -2.51 9.17 -2.86
N SER A 478 -1.55 9.85 -3.49
CA SER A 478 -0.88 9.35 -4.70
C SER A 478 -0.03 8.11 -4.47
N TRP A 479 0.56 7.98 -3.27
CA TRP A 479 1.32 6.79 -2.87
C TRP A 479 0.42 5.62 -2.46
N THR A 480 -0.77 5.90 -1.92
CA THR A 480 -1.55 4.90 -1.17
C THR A 480 -2.86 4.48 -1.82
N LYS A 481 -3.43 5.29 -2.72
CA LYS A 481 -4.79 5.10 -3.26
C LYS A 481 -4.93 5.39 -4.75
N ASP A 482 -4.22 6.37 -5.29
CA ASP A 482 -4.37 6.76 -6.68
C ASP A 482 -3.14 7.51 -7.20
N ARG A 483 -2.24 6.80 -7.89
CA ARG A 483 -1.01 7.36 -8.44
C ARG A 483 -1.17 8.62 -9.29
N PHE A 484 -2.31 8.80 -9.95
CA PHE A 484 -2.60 9.93 -10.84
C PHE A 484 -3.45 11.01 -10.17
N TRP A 485 -3.65 10.93 -8.85
CA TRP A 485 -4.32 11.99 -8.11
C TRP A 485 -3.53 13.29 -8.19
N ARG A 486 -4.20 14.36 -8.63
CA ARG A 486 -3.61 15.70 -8.79
C ARG A 486 -3.97 16.65 -7.65
N LYS A 487 -5.24 16.63 -7.24
CA LYS A 487 -5.91 17.66 -6.43
C LYS A 487 -5.58 17.59 -4.93
N THR A 488 -6.12 18.51 -4.15
CA THR A 488 -6.18 18.40 -2.68
C THR A 488 -7.11 17.26 -2.24
N ARG A 489 -7.30 17.07 -0.93
CA ARG A 489 -8.20 16.05 -0.34
C ARG A 489 -9.42 16.63 0.41
N SER A 490 -9.73 17.91 0.18
CA SER A 490 -10.90 18.57 0.77
C SER A 490 -12.21 17.90 0.35
N ARG A 491 -13.19 17.84 1.25
CA ARG A 491 -14.56 17.43 0.90
C ARG A 491 -15.33 18.63 0.40
N ASN A 492 -15.96 18.50 -0.77
CA ASN A 492 -16.75 19.57 -1.37
C ASN A 492 -18.21 19.46 -0.88
N PRO A 493 -18.75 20.46 -0.15
CA PRO A 493 -20.14 20.41 0.33
C PRO A 493 -21.13 20.17 -0.82
N GLY A 494 -22.08 19.26 -0.63
CA GLY A 494 -23.09 18.93 -1.64
C GLY A 494 -22.59 18.12 -2.85
N SER A 495 -21.32 17.68 -2.87
CA SER A 495 -20.77 16.86 -3.95
C SER A 495 -20.10 15.60 -3.42
N HIS A 496 -20.17 14.52 -4.20
CA HIS A 496 -19.39 13.30 -3.96
C HIS A 496 -17.95 13.42 -4.49
N CYS A 497 -17.63 14.47 -5.26
CA CYS A 497 -16.30 14.74 -5.77
C CYS A 497 -15.40 15.32 -4.66
N VAL A 498 -14.18 14.78 -4.55
CA VAL A 498 -13.20 15.19 -3.53
C VAL A 498 -12.10 16.04 -4.19
N GLY A 499 -11.63 17.04 -3.46
CA GLY A 499 -10.49 17.88 -3.79
C GLY A 499 -10.78 19.01 -4.76
N THR A 500 -9.98 20.05 -4.63
CA THR A 500 -9.89 21.20 -5.53
C THR A 500 -8.52 21.16 -6.21
N ASP A 501 -8.41 21.63 -7.46
CA ASP A 501 -7.10 21.86 -8.05
C ASP A 501 -6.43 23.02 -7.29
N PRO A 502 -5.35 22.78 -6.53
CA PRO A 502 -4.73 23.81 -5.71
C PRO A 502 -4.14 24.96 -6.54
N ASN A 503 -3.76 24.71 -7.79
CA ASN A 503 -3.25 25.75 -8.69
C ASN A 503 -4.35 26.38 -9.55
N ARG A 504 -5.61 26.23 -9.15
CA ARG A 504 -6.79 26.95 -9.67
C ARG A 504 -7.61 27.55 -8.53
N ASN A 505 -6.98 27.75 -7.38
CA ASN A 505 -7.61 28.18 -6.13
C ASN A 505 -6.96 29.43 -5.53
N PHE A 506 -5.99 30.05 -6.21
CA PHE A 506 -5.42 31.32 -5.80
C PHE A 506 -6.36 32.47 -6.17
N ASP A 507 -6.31 33.55 -5.40
CA ASP A 507 -7.12 34.75 -5.64
C ASP A 507 -6.56 35.62 -6.76
N ALA A 508 -6.56 35.05 -7.98
CA ALA A 508 -6.02 35.68 -9.17
C ALA A 508 -6.90 35.38 -10.38
N LYS A 509 -7.40 36.46 -11.01
CA LYS A 509 -8.13 36.43 -12.28
C LYS A 509 -9.34 35.46 -12.31
N TRP A 510 -10.00 35.22 -11.17
CA TRP A 510 -11.21 34.38 -11.11
C TRP A 510 -12.21 34.75 -12.22
N CYS A 511 -12.80 33.73 -12.86
CA CYS A 511 -13.70 33.81 -14.03
C CYS A 511 -13.07 33.85 -15.44
N TYR A 512 -11.74 33.74 -15.58
CA TYR A 512 -11.10 33.43 -16.87
C TYR A 512 -10.83 31.92 -17.05
N PRO A 513 -10.81 31.36 -18.29
CA PRO A 513 -10.32 30.01 -18.53
C PRO A 513 -8.89 29.86 -17.96
N SER A 514 -8.67 28.87 -17.08
CA SER A 514 -7.41 28.67 -16.34
C SER A 514 -7.02 29.72 -15.27
N ALA A 515 -7.99 30.45 -14.71
CA ALA A 515 -7.77 31.35 -13.58
C ALA A 515 -7.29 30.68 -12.28
N GLY A 516 -6.73 31.46 -11.36
CA GLY A 516 -6.34 31.04 -10.02
C GLY A 516 -4.99 30.33 -9.94
N GLY A 517 -4.08 30.62 -10.87
CA GLY A 517 -2.69 30.16 -10.84
C GLY A 517 -1.87 30.88 -9.78
N SER A 518 -0.93 30.16 -9.16
CA SER A 518 0.00 30.68 -8.16
C SER A 518 0.94 31.76 -8.71
N ASP A 519 1.34 31.64 -9.97
CA ASP A 519 2.23 32.58 -10.63
C ASP A 519 1.55 33.92 -10.93
N ASP A 520 0.32 33.87 -11.47
CA ASP A 520 -0.55 35.05 -11.65
C ASP A 520 -0.81 35.75 -10.31
N TRP A 521 -1.13 34.98 -9.26
CA TRP A 521 -1.35 35.52 -7.92
C TRP A 521 -0.11 36.20 -7.34
N ALA A 522 1.08 35.62 -7.55
CA ALA A 522 2.33 36.23 -7.13
C ALA A 522 2.55 37.57 -7.84
N TYR A 523 2.25 37.66 -9.15
CA TYR A 523 2.29 38.95 -9.87
C TYR A 523 1.28 39.97 -9.32
N ASP A 524 0.05 39.54 -9.03
CA ASP A 524 -0.98 40.41 -8.45
C ASP A 524 -0.58 40.94 -7.05
N LEU A 525 0.24 40.20 -6.31
CA LEU A 525 0.87 40.64 -5.05
C LEU A 525 2.10 41.55 -5.24
N GLY A 526 2.50 41.82 -6.47
CA GLY A 526 3.66 42.67 -6.80
C GLY A 526 4.99 41.91 -6.84
N ILE A 527 5.01 40.57 -6.81
CA ILE A 527 6.24 39.80 -7.01
C ILE A 527 6.63 39.87 -8.49
N LYS A 528 7.69 40.62 -8.78
CA LYS A 528 8.16 40.88 -10.14
C LYS A 528 8.74 39.64 -10.85
N TYR A 529 9.27 38.69 -10.10
CA TYR A 529 9.93 37.50 -10.62
C TYR A 529 9.16 36.26 -10.18
N SER A 530 8.22 35.83 -11.02
CA SER A 530 7.37 34.66 -10.78
C SER A 530 7.48 33.70 -11.96
N PHE A 531 7.81 32.44 -11.67
CA PHE A 531 8.12 31.41 -12.66
C PHE A 531 7.48 30.07 -12.28
N THR A 532 6.92 29.38 -13.28
CA THR A 532 6.43 28.00 -13.16
C THR A 532 7.35 27.07 -13.93
N PHE A 533 7.89 26.04 -13.26
CA PHE A 533 8.73 25.02 -13.88
C PHE A 533 7.93 23.74 -14.14
N GLU A 534 7.77 23.38 -15.42
CA GLU A 534 7.30 22.07 -15.85
C GLU A 534 8.55 21.22 -16.18
N LEU A 535 8.89 20.29 -15.28
CA LEU A 535 10.12 19.49 -15.35
C LEU A 535 10.02 18.35 -16.39
N ARG A 536 11.03 17.48 -16.45
CA ARG A 536 11.03 16.33 -17.37
C ARG A 536 9.77 15.46 -17.19
N ASP A 537 9.25 14.82 -18.23
CA ASP A 537 9.73 14.79 -19.62
C ASP A 537 8.71 15.39 -20.61
N THR A 538 8.87 15.12 -21.90
CA THR A 538 7.94 15.59 -22.95
C THR A 538 6.87 14.55 -23.30
N GLY A 539 6.60 13.58 -22.42
CA GLY A 539 5.48 12.63 -22.52
C GLY A 539 5.85 11.16 -22.67
N LYS A 540 7.14 10.80 -22.78
CA LYS A 540 7.55 9.38 -22.88
C LYS A 540 7.17 8.61 -21.61
N TYR A 541 7.38 9.22 -20.46
CA TYR A 541 7.01 8.71 -19.15
C TYR A 541 5.94 9.58 -18.49
N GLY A 542 5.90 10.88 -18.83
CA GLY A 542 5.02 11.86 -18.19
C GLY A 542 5.20 11.83 -16.68
N PHE A 543 4.10 11.64 -15.95
CA PHE A 543 4.13 11.61 -14.49
C PHE A 543 4.84 10.38 -13.90
N LEU A 544 5.14 9.35 -14.70
CA LEU A 544 5.83 8.12 -14.29
C LEU A 544 7.34 8.14 -14.61
N LEU A 545 7.96 9.32 -14.58
CA LEU A 545 9.39 9.50 -14.84
C LEU A 545 10.23 8.54 -13.96
N PRO A 546 11.12 7.70 -14.54
CA PRO A 546 11.85 6.68 -13.78
C PRO A 546 12.90 7.29 -12.85
N GLU A 547 13.25 6.58 -11.79
CA GLU A 547 14.18 7.06 -10.75
C GLU A 547 15.57 7.43 -11.30
N SER A 548 16.06 6.70 -12.29
CA SER A 548 17.30 7.02 -13.03
C SER A 548 17.32 8.42 -13.67
N GLN A 549 16.17 9.08 -13.84
CA GLN A 549 16.06 10.43 -14.39
C GLN A 549 15.97 11.52 -13.30
N ILE A 550 15.85 11.17 -12.01
CA ILE A 550 15.77 12.15 -10.93
C ILE A 550 17.02 13.02 -10.92
N ARG A 551 18.21 12.40 -10.88
CA ARG A 551 19.48 13.14 -10.86
C ARG A 551 19.68 14.03 -12.08
N PRO A 552 19.59 13.54 -13.34
CA PRO A 552 19.70 14.39 -14.51
C PRO A 552 18.74 15.59 -14.50
N THR A 553 17.48 15.37 -14.08
CA THR A 553 16.47 16.44 -13.99
C THR A 553 16.85 17.46 -12.92
N CYS A 554 17.35 17.00 -11.76
CA CYS A 554 17.74 17.90 -10.69
C CYS A 554 18.99 18.71 -11.05
N GLU A 555 20.01 18.08 -11.65
CA GLU A 555 21.26 18.73 -12.05
C GLU A 555 21.01 19.85 -13.08
N GLU A 556 20.18 19.63 -14.10
CA GLU A 556 19.85 20.68 -15.08
C GLU A 556 18.98 21.79 -14.48
N THR A 557 18.02 21.44 -13.61
CA THR A 557 17.13 22.43 -12.98
C THR A 557 17.89 23.32 -12.00
N MET A 558 18.90 22.79 -11.31
CA MET A 558 19.80 23.57 -10.45
C MET A 558 20.50 24.69 -11.22
N LEU A 559 20.89 24.47 -12.48
CA LEU A 559 21.51 25.51 -13.31
C LEU A 559 20.55 26.68 -13.55
N ALA A 560 19.28 26.38 -13.83
CA ALA A 560 18.24 27.40 -14.01
C ALA A 560 17.99 28.19 -12.71
N ILE A 561 17.83 27.51 -11.57
CA ILE A 561 17.62 28.17 -10.28
C ILE A 561 18.82 29.04 -9.89
N ASN A 562 20.05 28.55 -10.07
CA ASN A 562 21.25 29.33 -9.79
C ASN A 562 21.32 30.60 -10.66
N TYR A 563 20.96 30.49 -11.94
CA TYR A 563 20.91 31.64 -12.84
C TYR A 563 19.87 32.66 -12.39
N ILE A 564 18.63 32.22 -12.12
CA ILE A 564 17.53 33.09 -11.67
C ILE A 564 17.89 33.78 -10.35
N ALA A 565 18.38 33.01 -9.36
CA ALA A 565 18.75 33.56 -8.06
C ALA A 565 19.89 34.58 -8.16
N THR A 566 20.89 34.31 -9.00
CA THR A 566 21.99 35.24 -9.25
C THR A 566 21.49 36.51 -9.96
N TYR A 567 20.58 36.36 -10.93
CA TYR A 567 19.98 37.49 -11.61
C TYR A 567 19.19 38.38 -10.63
N VAL A 568 18.31 37.79 -9.82
CA VAL A 568 17.52 38.50 -8.81
C VAL A 568 18.42 39.22 -7.80
N LEU A 569 19.48 38.56 -7.34
CA LEU A 569 20.44 39.15 -6.40
C LEU A 569 21.16 40.38 -6.97
N ASN A 570 21.45 40.39 -8.27
CA ASN A 570 22.15 41.49 -8.93
C ASN A 570 21.21 42.60 -9.46
N HIS A 571 19.90 42.34 -9.46
CA HIS A 571 18.88 43.29 -9.92
C HIS A 571 17.77 43.47 -8.86
N PRO A 572 18.12 43.91 -7.63
CA PRO A 572 17.14 44.19 -6.59
C PRO A 572 16.23 45.34 -7.03
N TYR A 573 14.94 45.24 -6.69
CA TYR A 573 13.92 46.26 -6.97
C TYR A 573 13.66 47.16 -5.76
#